data_AF-A0A839NFD4-F1
#
_entry.id   AF-A0A839NFD4-F1
#
_cell.length_a   1.000
_cell.length_b   1.000
_cell.length_c   1.000
_cell.angle_alpha   90.00
_cell.angle_beta   90.00
_cell.angle_gamma   90.00
#
_symmetry.space_group_name_H-M   'P 1'
#
loop_
_entity.id
_entity.type
_entity.pdbx_description
1 polymer ?
#
loop_
_entity_poly.entity_id
_entity_poly.type
_entity_poly.pdbx_seq_one_letter_code
_entity_poly.pdbx_strand_id
1 'polypeptide(L)'
;MTDYSTTTGHDGQFDWLVSRFVQDTPGVAHAVLVSVDGLVIARNAELPIDRAEQMAAVSSGLASLASGAAGLFDGGAVLQSIIEMQNGFVLLMSVGDGSHLAVLTGPSADIGQIGYEMAIMVERVGRAVDAAPRAR
;
A
#
# COMPACT_ATOMS: atom_id res chain seq x y z
N MET A 1 26.18 -21.12 20.94
CA MET A 1 26.63 -19.83 21.51
C MET A 1 26.18 -18.79 20.51
N THR A 2 25.21 -17.98 20.96
CA THR A 2 24.26 -17.20 20.17
C THR A 2 24.90 -15.93 19.63
N ASP A 3 24.64 -15.61 18.36
CA ASP A 3 24.58 -14.22 17.85
C ASP A 3 23.42 -14.13 16.86
N TYR A 4 22.21 -13.90 17.39
CA TYR A 4 21.11 -13.33 16.62
C TYR A 4 21.19 -11.82 16.84
N SER A 5 21.80 -11.13 15.88
CA SER A 5 21.81 -9.67 15.82
C SER A 5 20.38 -9.16 15.91
N THR A 6 20.18 -8.32 16.91
CA THR A 6 18.96 -7.60 17.27
C THR A 6 18.65 -6.51 16.23
N THR A 7 17.86 -6.83 15.20
CA THR A 7 17.18 -5.80 14.40
C THR A 7 15.98 -5.31 15.20
N THR A 8 16.19 -4.27 16.01
CA THR A 8 15.15 -3.70 16.87
C THR A 8 14.48 -2.52 16.16
N GLY A 9 13.22 -2.72 15.75
CA GLY A 9 12.16 -1.70 15.73
C GLY A 9 12.02 -0.83 14.49
N HIS A 10 11.30 -1.31 13.46
CA HIS A 10 10.38 -0.55 12.56
C HIS A 10 9.53 -1.52 11.70
N ASP A 11 10.02 -2.74 11.45
CA ASP A 11 9.46 -3.80 10.56
C ASP A 11 8.08 -4.38 10.94
N GLY A 12 7.34 -3.78 11.86
CA GLY A 12 6.02 -4.27 12.26
C GLY A 12 5.05 -3.19 12.72
N GLN A 13 5.44 -1.92 12.72
CA GLN A 13 4.57 -0.84 13.18
C GLN A 13 3.34 -0.67 12.28
N PHE A 14 3.45 -1.02 10.99
CA PHE A 14 2.35 -0.87 10.03
C PHE A 14 1.73 -2.20 9.60
N ASP A 15 2.41 -3.33 9.79
CA ASP A 15 1.92 -4.67 9.43
C ASP A 15 0.58 -5.02 10.10
N TRP A 16 0.43 -4.69 11.39
CA TRP A 16 -0.83 -4.92 12.11
C TRP A 16 -1.97 -4.05 11.54
N LEU A 17 -1.65 -2.83 11.11
CA LEU A 17 -2.62 -1.88 10.57
C LEU A 17 -3.10 -2.35 9.18
N VAL A 18 -2.16 -2.77 8.32
CA VAL A 18 -2.47 -3.35 7.01
C VAL A 18 -3.24 -4.66 7.16
N SER A 19 -2.83 -5.53 8.09
CA SER A 19 -3.54 -6.79 8.38
C SER A 19 -4.97 -6.54 8.83
N ARG A 20 -5.17 -5.55 9.72
CA ARG A 20 -6.51 -5.17 10.18
C ARG A 20 -7.37 -4.61 9.05
N PHE A 21 -6.80 -3.76 8.18
CA PHE A 21 -7.51 -3.26 7.01
C PHE A 21 -8.03 -4.40 6.13
N VAL A 22 -7.20 -5.42 5.85
CA VAL A 22 -7.62 -6.59 5.06
C VAL A 22 -8.74 -7.39 5.77
N GLN A 23 -8.65 -7.56 7.10
CA GLN A 23 -9.66 -8.29 7.87
C GLN A 23 -10.99 -7.55 7.96
N ASP A 24 -10.94 -6.23 8.12
CA ASP A 24 -12.12 -5.39 8.35
C ASP A 24 -12.80 -4.95 7.03
N THR A 25 -12.17 -5.17 5.87
CA THR A 25 -12.67 -4.73 4.55
C THR A 25 -13.03 -5.92 3.65
N PRO A 26 -14.33 -6.27 3.56
CA PRO A 26 -14.80 -7.36 2.69
C PRO A 26 -14.37 -7.17 1.23
N GLY A 27 -13.93 -8.27 0.60
CA GLY A 27 -13.51 -8.27 -0.81
C GLY A 27 -12.04 -7.94 -1.05
N VAL A 28 -11.33 -7.44 -0.03
CA VAL A 28 -9.86 -7.31 -0.07
C VAL A 28 -9.23 -8.68 0.14
N ALA A 29 -8.31 -9.06 -0.75
CA ALA A 29 -7.52 -10.28 -0.63
C ALA A 29 -6.18 -10.00 0.05
N HIS A 30 -5.46 -8.97 -0.42
CA HIS A 30 -4.15 -8.60 0.11
C HIS A 30 -3.91 -7.10 0.01
N ALA A 31 -3.06 -6.58 0.88
CA ALA A 31 -2.65 -5.19 0.84
C ALA A 31 -1.16 -5.04 1.21
N VAL A 32 -0.51 -4.06 0.58
CA VAL A 32 0.89 -3.71 0.79
C VAL A 32 1.00 -2.20 0.84
N LEU A 33 1.65 -1.68 1.87
CA LEU A 33 2.10 -0.30 1.92
C LEU A 33 3.51 -0.23 1.33
N VAL A 34 3.70 0.62 0.33
CA VAL A 34 4.92 0.70 -0.48
C VAL A 34 5.48 2.10 -0.41
N SER A 35 6.78 2.23 -0.15
CA SER A 35 7.47 3.52 -0.08
C SER A 35 7.66 4.17 -1.45
N VAL A 36 8.07 5.44 -1.44
CA VAL A 36 8.42 6.22 -2.64
C VAL A 36 9.49 5.57 -3.53
N ASP A 37 10.40 4.78 -2.95
CA ASP A 37 11.46 4.05 -3.65
C ASP A 37 11.05 2.62 -4.05
N GLY A 38 9.79 2.25 -3.80
CA GLY A 38 9.22 0.98 -4.23
C GLY A 38 9.51 -0.20 -3.31
N LEU A 39 9.94 0.06 -2.07
CA LEU A 39 10.18 -0.96 -1.06
C LEU A 39 8.91 -1.24 -0.24
N VAL A 40 8.79 -2.46 0.26
CA VAL A 40 7.69 -2.84 1.14
C VAL A 40 7.89 -2.19 2.51
N ILE A 41 6.97 -1.32 2.91
CA ILE A 41 6.91 -0.78 4.28
C ILE A 41 6.14 -1.74 5.19
N ALA A 42 5.01 -2.27 4.70
CA ALA A 42 4.19 -3.21 5.44
C ALA A 42 3.30 -4.05 4.53
N ARG A 43 2.87 -5.21 5.03
CA ARG A 43 1.96 -6.13 4.33
C ARG A 43 0.98 -6.78 5.29
N ASN A 44 -0.13 -7.32 4.78
CA ASN A 44 -0.96 -8.19 5.61
C ASN A 44 -0.25 -9.52 5.87
N ALA A 45 -0.49 -10.10 7.06
CA ALA A 45 0.21 -11.28 7.55
C ALA A 45 0.15 -12.49 6.59
N GLU A 46 -0.96 -12.65 5.87
CA GLU A 46 -1.23 -13.77 4.96
C GLU A 46 -0.54 -13.63 3.60
N LEU A 47 0.00 -12.46 3.25
CA LEU A 47 0.74 -12.25 2.01
C LEU A 47 2.21 -12.65 2.20
N PRO A 48 2.75 -13.65 1.48
CA PRO A 48 4.17 -13.98 1.54
C PRO A 48 5.07 -12.79 1.17
N ILE A 49 6.25 -12.70 1.80
CA ILE A 49 7.16 -11.56 1.60
C ILE A 49 7.60 -11.41 0.13
N ASP A 50 7.91 -12.51 -0.54
CA ASP A 50 8.27 -12.54 -1.96
C ASP A 50 7.15 -12.01 -2.86
N ARG A 51 5.89 -12.29 -2.49
CA ARG A 51 4.71 -11.78 -3.19
C ARG A 51 4.47 -10.30 -2.89
N ALA A 52 4.74 -9.85 -1.67
CA ALA A 52 4.68 -8.45 -1.31
C ALA A 52 5.71 -7.62 -2.09
N GLU A 53 6.94 -8.09 -2.21
CA GLU A 53 7.99 -7.45 -3.02
C GLU A 53 7.60 -7.37 -4.50
N GLN A 54 7.04 -8.45 -5.05
CA GLN A 54 6.50 -8.44 -6.42
C GLN A 54 5.37 -7.41 -6.59
N MET A 55 4.43 -7.35 -5.64
CA MET A 55 3.34 -6.38 -5.68
C MET A 55 3.84 -4.95 -5.52
N ALA A 56 4.87 -4.72 -4.70
CA ALA A 56 5.53 -3.42 -4.55
C ALA A 56 6.19 -2.97 -5.86
N ALA A 57 6.93 -3.87 -6.54
CA ALA A 57 7.54 -3.57 -7.83
C ALA A 57 6.50 -3.22 -8.91
N VAL A 58 5.44 -4.03 -9.02
CA VAL A 58 4.36 -3.79 -10.00
C VAL A 58 3.63 -2.49 -9.71
N SER A 59 3.23 -2.26 -8.46
CA SER A 59 2.50 -1.05 -8.07
C SER A 59 3.32 0.22 -8.27
N SER A 60 4.63 0.19 -7.97
CA SER A 60 5.52 1.34 -8.18
C SER A 60 5.66 1.70 -9.67
N GLY A 61 5.72 0.69 -10.54
CA GLY A 61 5.68 0.90 -11.99
C GLY A 61 4.38 1.55 -12.46
N LEU A 62 3.25 1.06 -11.96
CA LEU A 62 1.92 1.61 -12.27
C LEU A 62 1.77 3.05 -11.78
N ALA A 63 2.17 3.34 -10.54
CA ALA A 63 2.14 4.69 -9.97
C ALA A 63 3.01 5.67 -10.76
N SER A 64 4.19 5.24 -11.20
CA SER A 64 5.10 6.04 -12.03
C SER A 64 4.47 6.36 -13.40
N LEU A 65 3.88 5.36 -14.06
CA LEU A 65 3.19 5.54 -15.34
C LEU A 65 1.98 6.48 -15.21
N ALA A 66 1.18 6.31 -14.16
CA ALA A 66 0.03 7.18 -13.88
C ALA A 66 0.47 8.62 -13.63
N SER A 67 1.53 8.82 -12.84
CA SER A 67 2.10 10.15 -12.57
C SER A 67 2.65 10.80 -13.84
N GLY A 68 3.32 10.03 -14.69
CA GLY A 68 3.78 10.49 -15.99
C GLY A 68 2.62 10.92 -16.90
N ALA A 69 1.55 10.13 -16.96
CA ALA A 69 0.34 10.49 -17.71
C ALA A 69 -0.29 11.78 -17.17
N ALA A 70 -0.41 11.91 -15.85
CA ALA A 70 -0.95 13.12 -15.24
C ALA A 70 -0.10 14.36 -15.56
N GLY A 71 1.23 14.24 -15.54
CA GLY A 71 2.14 15.33 -15.94
C GLY A 71 2.05 15.70 -17.43
N LEU A 72 1.89 14.72 -18.31
CA LEU A 72 1.78 14.95 -19.77
C LEU A 72 0.52 15.72 -20.17
N PHE A 73 -0.54 15.61 -19.37
CA PHE A 73 -1.85 16.19 -19.67
C PHE A 73 -2.29 17.25 -18.67
N ASP A 74 -1.37 17.80 -17.86
CA ASP A 74 -1.66 18.78 -16.80
C ASP A 74 -2.80 18.34 -15.85
N GLY A 75 -2.92 17.02 -15.61
CA GLY A 75 -3.99 16.38 -14.85
C GLY A 75 -3.89 16.50 -13.33
N GLY A 76 -2.80 17.10 -12.82
CA GLY A 76 -2.57 17.25 -11.38
C GLY A 76 -2.10 15.97 -10.69
N ALA A 77 -2.37 15.84 -9.39
CA ALA A 77 -1.97 14.69 -8.60
C ALA A 77 -2.84 13.45 -8.90
N VAL A 78 -2.22 12.28 -9.04
CA VAL A 78 -2.94 11.01 -9.14
C VAL A 78 -3.55 10.70 -7.78
N LEU A 79 -4.88 10.71 -7.70
CA LEU A 79 -5.57 10.41 -6.44
C LEU A 79 -5.69 8.89 -6.22
N GLN A 80 -6.00 8.15 -7.28
CA GLN A 80 -6.15 6.71 -7.26
C GLN A 80 -5.92 6.11 -8.65
N SER A 81 -5.51 4.85 -8.70
CA SER A 81 -5.48 4.02 -9.90
C SER A 81 -6.24 2.73 -9.67
N ILE A 82 -7.05 2.31 -10.64
CA ILE A 82 -7.85 1.08 -10.57
C ILE A 82 -7.55 0.27 -11.82
N ILE A 83 -7.05 -0.95 -11.61
CA ILE A 83 -6.73 -1.90 -12.68
C ILE A 83 -7.70 -3.06 -12.53
N GLU A 84 -8.62 -3.18 -13.48
CA GLU A 84 -9.55 -4.30 -13.58
C GLU A 84 -8.90 -5.46 -14.32
N MET A 85 -8.98 -6.65 -13.72
CA MET A 85 -8.52 -7.91 -14.29
C MET A 85 -9.69 -8.90 -14.25
N GLN A 86 -9.61 -9.96 -15.05
CA GLN A 86 -10.68 -10.97 -15.11
C GLN A 86 -11.07 -11.54 -13.73
N ASN A 87 -10.11 -11.63 -12.80
CA ASN A 87 -10.29 -12.27 -11.50
C ASN A 87 -10.18 -11.29 -10.32
N GLY A 88 -10.40 -9.99 -10.54
CA GLY A 88 -10.34 -8.99 -9.47
C GLY A 88 -9.67 -7.70 -9.88
N PHE A 89 -9.35 -6.88 -8.88
CA PHE A 89 -8.81 -5.53 -9.12
C PHE A 89 -7.53 -5.30 -8.32
N VAL A 90 -6.64 -4.51 -8.89
CA VAL A 90 -5.57 -3.85 -8.15
C VAL A 90 -5.90 -2.37 -8.02
N LEU A 91 -5.95 -1.87 -6.79
CA LEU A 91 -6.16 -0.46 -6.48
C LEU A 91 -4.88 0.11 -5.88
N LEU A 92 -4.53 1.32 -6.29
CA LEU A 92 -3.43 2.09 -5.70
C LEU A 92 -3.99 3.42 -5.21
N MET A 93 -3.63 3.81 -4.00
CA MET A 93 -3.96 5.11 -3.43
C MET A 93 -2.71 5.74 -2.82
N SER A 94 -2.45 7.00 -3.21
CA SER A 94 -1.31 7.75 -2.70
C SER A 94 -1.49 8.14 -1.23
N VAL A 95 -0.42 8.00 -0.47
CA VAL A 95 -0.24 8.50 0.89
C VAL A 95 0.52 9.83 0.80
N GLY A 96 0.19 10.80 1.65
CA GLY A 96 0.65 12.19 1.52
C GLY A 96 2.17 12.41 1.52
N ASP A 97 2.97 11.42 1.90
CA ASP A 97 4.44 11.42 1.87
C ASP A 97 5.03 10.88 0.55
N GLY A 98 4.18 10.52 -0.40
CA GLY A 98 4.54 9.93 -1.69
C GLY A 98 4.58 8.40 -1.68
N SER A 99 4.43 7.75 -0.51
CA SER A 99 4.19 6.31 -0.46
C SER A 99 2.79 5.97 -1.02
N HIS A 100 2.50 4.70 -1.26
CA HIS A 100 1.18 4.28 -1.74
C HIS A 100 0.72 2.97 -1.12
N LEU A 101 -0.58 2.88 -0.90
CA LEU A 101 -1.26 1.64 -0.50
C LEU A 101 -1.72 0.90 -1.76
N ALA A 102 -1.20 -0.31 -1.98
CA ALA A 102 -1.60 -1.21 -3.03
C ALA A 102 -2.53 -2.30 -2.46
N VAL A 103 -3.69 -2.50 -3.09
CA VAL A 103 -4.71 -3.44 -2.62
C VAL A 103 -5.12 -4.37 -3.76
N LEU A 104 -5.04 -5.67 -3.53
CA LEU A 104 -5.58 -6.71 -4.40
C LEU A 104 -6.94 -7.16 -3.87
N THR A 105 -7.90 -7.32 -4.77
CA THR A 105 -9.29 -7.67 -4.44
C THR A 105 -9.78 -8.85 -5.26
N GLY A 106 -10.87 -9.47 -4.83
CA GLY A 106 -11.59 -10.47 -5.62
C GLY A 106 -12.49 -9.85 -6.72
N PRO A 107 -13.05 -10.67 -7.63
CA PRO A 107 -13.83 -10.18 -8.79
C PRO A 107 -15.20 -9.59 -8.44
N SER A 108 -15.73 -9.86 -7.25
CA SER A 108 -17.04 -9.37 -6.79
C SER A 108 -16.93 -8.32 -5.68
N ALA A 109 -15.76 -7.67 -5.59
CA ALA A 109 -15.49 -6.68 -4.57
C ALA A 109 -16.24 -5.37 -4.83
N ASP A 110 -16.74 -4.74 -3.77
CA ASP A 110 -17.28 -3.38 -3.83
C ASP A 110 -16.13 -2.37 -3.83
N ILE A 111 -15.77 -1.91 -5.03
CA ILE A 111 -14.66 -0.97 -5.26
C ILE A 111 -14.91 0.38 -4.58
N GLY A 112 -16.17 0.81 -4.45
CA GLY A 112 -16.51 2.04 -3.75
C GLY A 112 -16.25 1.93 -2.25
N GLN A 113 -16.69 0.83 -1.64
CA GLN A 113 -16.42 0.55 -0.23
C GLN A 113 -14.91 0.40 0.04
N ILE A 114 -14.19 -0.33 -0.81
CA ILE A 114 -12.74 -0.52 -0.65
C ILE A 114 -12.00 0.81 -0.78
N GLY A 115 -12.36 1.64 -1.77
CA GLY A 115 -11.77 2.97 -1.93
C GLY A 115 -12.00 3.87 -0.70
N TYR A 116 -13.19 3.79 -0.09
CA TYR A 116 -13.48 4.51 1.16
C TYR A 116 -12.61 4.04 2.33
N GLU A 117 -12.50 2.73 2.55
CA GLU A 117 -11.65 2.18 3.61
C GLU A 117 -10.16 2.45 3.36
N MET A 118 -9.72 2.43 2.08
CA MET A 118 -8.37 2.84 1.70
C MET A 118 -8.09 4.30 2.07
N ALA A 119 -9.04 5.22 1.85
CA ALA A 119 -8.87 6.62 2.20
C ALA A 119 -8.68 6.81 3.73
N ILE A 120 -9.46 6.10 4.53
CA ILE A 120 -9.32 6.09 6.00
C ILE A 120 -7.96 5.50 6.40
N MET A 121 -7.55 4.40 5.78
CA MET A 121 -6.29 3.72 6.05
C MET A 121 -5.10 4.62 5.75
N VAL A 122 -5.09 5.26 4.58
CA VAL A 122 -4.04 6.20 4.16
C VAL A 122 -3.94 7.38 5.12
N GLU A 123 -5.07 7.94 5.58
CA GLU A 123 -5.05 9.02 6.57
C GLU A 123 -4.43 8.57 7.91
N ARG A 124 -4.73 7.35 8.36
CA ARG A 124 -4.13 6.77 9.57
C ARG A 124 -2.63 6.55 9.44
N VAL A 125 -2.19 6.02 8.29
CA VAL A 125 -0.76 5.81 7.99
C VAL A 125 -0.04 7.15 7.96
N GLY A 126 -0.56 8.16 7.25
CA GLY A 126 0.06 9.48 7.16
C GLY A 126 0.29 10.10 8.55
N ARG A 127 -0.70 10.04 9.45
CA ARG A 127 -0.55 10.53 10.82
C ARG A 127 0.51 9.78 11.63
N ALA A 128 0.63 8.46 11.43
CA ALA A 128 1.61 7.64 12.13
C ALA A 128 3.04 7.87 11.61
N VAL A 129 3.21 8.13 10.30
CA VAL A 129 4.49 8.53 9.70
C VAL A 129 4.91 9.92 10.19
N ASP A 130 3.99 10.88 10.24
CA ASP A 130 4.27 12.23 10.76
C ASP A 130 4.66 12.25 12.25
N ALA A 131 4.15 11.29 13.02
CA ALA A 131 4.43 11.16 14.45
C ALA A 131 5.75 10.45 14.77
N ALA A 132 6.38 9.75 13.81
CA ALA A 132 7.67 9.11 14.01
C ALA A 132 8.79 10.16 14.10
N PRO A 133 9.72 10.08 15.08
CA PRO A 133 10.82 11.03 15.17
C PRO A 133 11.66 10.97 13.90
N ARG A 134 11.78 12.09 13.18
CA ARG A 134 12.68 12.22 12.03
C ARG A 134 14.13 12.09 12.55
N ALA A 135 14.68 10.88 12.54
CA ALA A 135 16.09 10.65 12.80
C ALA A 135 16.88 11.36 11.70
N ARG A 136 17.63 12.39 12.09
CA ARG A 136 18.61 13.08 11.25
C ARG A 136 19.91 12.29 11.19
#